data_AF-A0A2N2FHJ3-F1
#
_entry.id   AF-A0A2N2FHJ3-F1
#
_cell.length_a   1.000
_cell.length_b   1.000
_cell.length_c   1.000
_cell.angle_alpha   90.00
_cell.angle_beta   90.00
_cell.angle_gamma   90.00
#
_symmetry.space_group_name_H-M   'P 1'
#
loop_
_entity.id
_entity.type
_entity.pdbx_description
1 polymer ?
#
loop_
_entity_poly.entity_id
_entity_poly.type
_entity_poly.pdbx_seq_one_letter_code
_entity_poly.pdbx_strand_id
1 'polypeptide(L)'
;MLEGLGGVSKIPELQRRILFTLLLLAVYRVGVFIPTPGIDNTALLAFFESARGSMLGLMDLFAGGALSTFSIFALGIMPYITSSIIINLLTVAIPHLEKLSKEGENGRRKITQYTRYGTVGLSIVQGFGIAWGLQHMASPTGAPIVLNAGWAFILMTIITLTAGTSFLMWLGETITEKGIGNGISLIIFSGIVCNLPAAIGNSWSLYASGELHFLVLVLLAVFMIAVIGAIVYVEAAQRRIPVQYAKRIVGRKMYGGQTTHLPLKINSAGVIPPIFASSVIMFPATIANFAPQGWMQTFAGLLKPGQFGYEILFVALIFFFCFFYTAVTIKPDDMAENMKKYGG
;
A
#
# COMPACT_ATOMS: atom_id res chain seq x y z
N MET A 1 16.50 6.56 17.41
CA MET A 1 16.19 5.41 16.51
C MET A 1 17.37 4.45 16.38
N LEU A 2 18.61 4.91 16.19
CA LEU A 2 19.80 4.04 16.10
C LEU A 2 20.11 3.23 17.37
N GLU A 3 19.89 3.77 18.57
CA GLU A 3 20.00 3.01 19.83
C GLU A 3 18.97 1.87 19.95
N GLY A 4 17.78 2.05 19.35
CA GLY A 4 16.75 1.03 19.31
C GLY A 4 17.17 -0.21 18.52
N LEU A 5 17.91 -0.01 17.41
CA LEU A 5 18.50 -1.08 16.60
C LEU A 5 19.55 -1.90 17.39
N GLY A 6 20.35 -1.23 18.23
CA GLY A 6 21.29 -1.91 19.14
C GLY A 6 20.60 -2.72 20.25
N GLY A 7 19.40 -2.30 20.67
CA GLY A 7 18.57 -3.02 21.64
C GLY A 7 17.87 -4.26 21.06
N VAL A 8 17.64 -4.30 19.74
CA VAL A 8 16.99 -5.44 19.06
C VAL A 8 17.76 -6.74 19.26
N SER A 9 19.09 -6.67 19.24
CA SER A 9 19.92 -7.86 19.43
C SER A 9 19.86 -8.43 20.86
N LYS A 10 19.30 -7.69 21.82
CA LYS A 10 19.28 -8.08 23.23
C LYS A 10 17.95 -8.73 23.65
N ILE A 11 16.89 -8.61 22.85
CA ILE A 11 15.55 -9.09 23.19
C ILE A 11 15.18 -10.30 22.30
N PRO A 12 15.22 -11.54 22.82
CA PRO A 12 14.97 -12.75 22.02
C PRO A 12 13.58 -12.79 21.37
N GLU A 13 12.57 -12.22 22.03
CA GLU A 13 11.21 -12.15 21.49
C GLU A 13 11.16 -11.26 20.23
N LEU A 14 11.82 -10.09 20.26
CA LEU A 14 11.83 -9.18 19.13
C LEU A 14 12.57 -9.77 17.94
N GLN A 15 13.68 -10.48 18.19
CA GLN A 15 14.40 -11.23 17.15
C GLN A 15 13.50 -12.28 16.49
N ARG A 16 12.73 -13.05 17.26
CA ARG A 16 11.78 -14.03 16.71
C ARG A 16 10.74 -13.37 15.82
N ARG A 17 10.17 -12.24 16.23
CA ARG A 17 9.19 -11.49 15.43
C ARG A 17 9.79 -10.94 14.14
N ILE A 18 11.03 -10.43 14.18
CA ILE A 18 11.76 -9.97 13.00
C ILE A 18 12.06 -11.12 12.05
N LEU A 19 12.61 -12.22 12.55
CA LEU A 19 12.93 -13.39 11.74
C LEU A 19 11.65 -13.98 11.11
N PHE A 20 10.56 -14.05 11.86
CA PHE A 20 9.26 -14.46 11.36
C PHE A 20 8.76 -13.55 10.23
N THR A 21 8.89 -12.24 10.40
CA THR A 21 8.52 -11.25 9.38
C THR A 21 9.37 -11.42 8.12
N LEU A 22 10.70 -11.54 8.26
CA LEU A 22 11.62 -11.74 7.14
C LEU A 22 11.36 -13.06 6.40
N LEU A 23 11.04 -14.13 7.13
CA LEU A 23 10.70 -15.42 6.55
C LEU A 23 9.41 -15.31 5.71
N LEU A 24 8.37 -14.66 6.22
CA LEU A 24 7.14 -14.46 5.46
C LEU A 24 7.36 -13.55 4.24
N LEU A 25 8.17 -12.50 4.35
CA LEU A 25 8.55 -11.67 3.19
C LEU A 25 9.37 -12.46 2.16
N ALA A 26 10.22 -13.38 2.59
CA ALA A 26 10.93 -14.29 1.69
C ALA A 26 9.96 -15.24 0.96
N VAL A 27 8.95 -15.79 1.65
CA VAL A 27 7.89 -16.60 1.04
C VAL A 27 7.11 -15.78 0.01
N TYR A 28 6.73 -14.54 0.34
CA TYR A 28 6.13 -13.61 -0.62
C TYR A 28 7.01 -13.46 -1.86
N ARG A 29 8.32 -13.21 -1.69
CA ARG A 29 9.23 -13.01 -2.81
C ARG A 29 9.38 -14.27 -3.68
N VAL A 30 9.46 -15.45 -3.09
CA VAL A 30 9.49 -16.71 -3.84
C VAL A 30 8.22 -16.87 -4.67
N GLY A 31 7.04 -16.56 -4.12
CA GLY A 31 5.79 -16.67 -4.86
C GLY A 31 5.66 -15.66 -6.02
N VAL A 32 6.34 -14.51 -5.99
CA VAL A 32 6.43 -13.58 -7.13
C VAL A 32 7.15 -14.21 -8.33
N PHE A 33 7.97 -15.23 -8.13
CA PHE A 33 8.65 -15.96 -9.21
C PHE A 33 7.87 -17.20 -9.71
N ILE A 34 6.69 -17.49 -9.13
CA ILE A 34 5.84 -18.60 -9.58
C ILE A 34 4.86 -18.05 -10.62
N PRO A 35 5.05 -18.33 -11.93
CA PRO A 35 4.18 -17.82 -12.97
C PRO A 35 2.80 -18.50 -12.92
N THR A 36 1.77 -17.75 -13.30
CA THR A 36 0.43 -18.33 -13.47
C THR A 36 0.40 -19.21 -14.74
N PRO A 37 -0.22 -20.40 -14.68
CA PRO A 37 -0.32 -21.27 -15.85
C PRO A 37 -1.04 -20.61 -17.03
N GLY A 38 -0.53 -20.83 -18.25
CA GLY A 38 -1.21 -20.45 -19.49
C GLY A 38 -0.74 -19.14 -20.15
N ILE A 39 0.31 -18.48 -19.62
CA ILE A 39 0.87 -17.25 -20.18
C ILE A 39 2.33 -17.43 -20.58
N ASP A 40 2.70 -16.79 -21.69
CA ASP A 40 4.09 -16.62 -22.09
C ASP A 40 4.69 -15.38 -21.40
N ASN A 41 5.55 -15.64 -20.40
CA ASN A 41 6.22 -14.59 -19.64
C ASN A 41 7.17 -13.75 -20.50
N THR A 42 7.75 -14.30 -21.56
CA THR A 42 8.70 -13.55 -22.40
C THR A 42 7.96 -12.52 -23.25
N ALA A 43 6.82 -12.90 -23.83
CA ALA A 43 5.94 -12.02 -24.58
C ALA A 43 5.36 -10.91 -23.68
N LEU A 44 4.98 -11.26 -22.45
CA LEU A 44 4.45 -10.30 -21.49
C LEU A 44 5.51 -9.30 -21.01
N LEU A 45 6.72 -9.77 -20.70
CA LEU A 45 7.81 -8.88 -20.28
C LEU A 45 8.14 -7.86 -21.39
N ALA A 46 8.19 -8.29 -22.66
CA ALA A 46 8.41 -7.38 -23.78
C ALA A 46 7.31 -6.31 -23.90
N PHE A 47 6.05 -6.68 -23.66
CA PHE A 47 4.95 -5.71 -23.57
C PHE A 47 5.13 -4.74 -22.40
N PHE A 48 5.48 -5.23 -21.21
CA PHE A 48 5.71 -4.41 -20.02
C PHE A 48 6.89 -3.45 -20.18
N GLU A 49 7.97 -3.85 -20.84
CA GLU A 49 9.09 -2.95 -21.17
C GLU A 49 8.62 -1.76 -22.02
N SER A 50 7.76 -2.00 -23.01
CA SER A 50 7.17 -0.93 -23.83
C SER A 50 6.18 -0.04 -23.05
N ALA A 51 5.60 -0.58 -21.97
CA ALA A 51 4.57 0.06 -21.15
C ALA A 51 5.07 0.55 -19.78
N ARG A 52 6.38 0.54 -19.50
CA ARG A 52 6.96 0.92 -18.19
C ARG A 52 6.55 2.33 -17.73
N GLY A 53 6.41 3.28 -18.66
CA GLY A 53 5.95 4.65 -18.37
C GLY A 53 4.44 4.81 -18.23
N SER A 54 3.67 3.72 -18.32
CA SER A 54 2.21 3.74 -18.21
C SER A 54 1.74 3.42 -16.79
N MET A 55 0.43 3.54 -16.57
CA MET A 55 -0.20 3.16 -15.30
C MET A 55 0.06 1.70 -14.90
N LEU A 56 0.27 0.80 -15.88
CA LEU A 56 0.64 -0.59 -15.64
C LEU A 56 2.00 -0.73 -14.96
N GLY A 57 2.96 0.15 -15.25
CA GLY A 57 4.26 0.16 -14.59
C GLY A 57 4.16 0.57 -13.11
N LEU A 58 3.29 1.53 -12.79
CA LEU A 58 3.03 1.90 -11.39
C LEU A 58 2.35 0.76 -10.61
N MET A 59 1.41 0.06 -11.25
CA MET A 59 0.78 -1.12 -10.66
C MET A 59 1.80 -2.23 -10.39
N ASP A 60 2.71 -2.48 -11.33
CA ASP A 60 3.77 -3.47 -11.17
C ASP A 60 4.80 -3.10 -10.08
N LEU A 61 5.08 -1.81 -9.91
CA LEU A 61 5.94 -1.31 -8.84
C LEU A 61 5.37 -1.64 -7.45
N PHE A 62 4.07 -1.46 -7.25
CA PHE A 62 3.40 -1.85 -6.00
C PHE A 62 3.26 -3.37 -5.84
N ALA A 63 3.15 -4.10 -6.95
CA ALA A 63 3.11 -5.56 -6.95
C ALA A 63 4.50 -6.21 -6.79
N GLY A 64 5.59 -5.44 -6.87
CA GLY A 64 6.97 -5.93 -6.72
C GLY A 64 7.49 -6.69 -7.93
N GLY A 65 7.01 -6.38 -9.13
CA GLY A 65 7.34 -7.12 -10.37
C GLY A 65 6.44 -8.32 -10.62
N ALA A 66 5.44 -8.55 -9.77
CA ALA A 66 4.53 -9.69 -9.85
C ALA A 66 3.56 -9.63 -11.04
N LEU A 67 3.31 -8.42 -11.57
CA LEU A 67 2.40 -8.21 -12.70
C LEU A 67 3.16 -8.37 -14.02
N SER A 68 4.39 -7.86 -14.10
CA SER A 68 5.25 -8.00 -15.30
C SER A 68 5.68 -9.44 -15.58
N THR A 69 5.84 -10.26 -14.53
CA THR A 69 6.08 -11.71 -14.65
C THR A 69 4.82 -12.56 -14.57
N PHE A 70 3.65 -11.93 -14.48
CA PHE A 70 2.34 -12.56 -14.25
C PHE A 70 2.35 -13.73 -13.27
N SER A 71 2.90 -13.46 -12.10
CA SER A 71 2.95 -14.43 -11.03
C SER A 71 1.56 -14.76 -10.48
N ILE A 72 1.48 -15.80 -9.63
CA ILE A 72 0.29 -16.08 -8.82
C ILE A 72 -0.16 -14.88 -7.97
N PHE A 73 0.72 -13.91 -7.75
CA PHE A 73 0.50 -12.68 -7.00
C PHE A 73 0.33 -11.45 -7.90
N ALA A 74 -0.05 -11.59 -9.17
CA ALA A 74 -0.14 -10.47 -10.11
C ALA A 74 -1.06 -9.32 -9.64
N LEU A 75 -2.15 -9.61 -8.92
CA LEU A 75 -3.00 -8.59 -8.30
C LEU A 75 -2.37 -7.92 -7.06
N GLY A 76 -1.34 -8.55 -6.48
CA GLY A 76 -0.70 -8.12 -5.25
C GLY A 76 -1.68 -8.01 -4.09
N ILE A 77 -1.46 -7.01 -3.24
CA ILE A 77 -2.34 -6.68 -2.12
C ILE A 77 -3.37 -5.58 -2.48
N MET A 78 -3.43 -5.17 -3.75
CA MET A 78 -4.30 -4.08 -4.23
C MET A 78 -5.80 -4.33 -4.03
N PRO A 79 -6.34 -5.54 -4.24
CA PRO A 79 -7.76 -5.81 -3.95
C PRO A 79 -8.10 -5.57 -2.47
N TYR A 80 -7.17 -5.91 -1.56
CA TYR A 80 -7.34 -5.69 -0.13
C TYR A 80 -7.32 -4.19 0.22
N ILE A 81 -6.34 -3.45 -0.32
CA ILE A 81 -6.26 -2.01 -0.13
C ILE A 81 -7.56 -1.35 -0.58
N THR A 82 -8.03 -1.70 -1.78
CA THR A 82 -9.27 -1.16 -2.35
C THR A 82 -10.48 -1.49 -1.48
N SER A 83 -10.58 -2.74 -1.01
CA SER A 83 -11.65 -3.14 -0.09
C SER A 83 -11.60 -2.36 1.22
N SER A 84 -10.40 -2.16 1.79
CA SER A 84 -10.23 -1.41 3.04
C SER A 84 -10.65 0.05 2.87
N ILE A 85 -10.36 0.67 1.73
CA ILE A 85 -10.76 2.04 1.40
C ILE A 85 -12.29 2.13 1.35
N ILE A 86 -12.93 1.21 0.63
CA ILE A 86 -14.40 1.16 0.51
C ILE A 86 -15.03 1.05 1.90
N ILE A 87 -14.57 0.11 2.72
CA ILE A 87 -15.12 -0.09 4.08
C ILE A 87 -14.86 1.13 4.99
N ASN A 88 -13.69 1.75 4.90
CA ASN A 88 -13.37 2.96 5.66
C ASN A 88 -14.28 4.13 5.27
N LEU A 89 -14.55 4.32 3.96
CA LEU A 89 -15.48 5.33 3.48
C LEU A 89 -16.92 5.03 3.91
N LEU A 90 -17.35 3.77 3.81
CA LEU A 90 -18.67 3.32 4.26
C LEU A 90 -18.85 3.47 5.77
N THR A 91 -17.79 3.37 6.56
CA THR A 91 -17.84 3.59 8.01
C THR A 91 -18.20 5.03 8.37
N VAL A 92 -17.83 6.00 7.53
CA VAL A 92 -18.20 7.41 7.71
C VAL A 92 -19.61 7.69 7.17
N ALA A 93 -19.97 7.05 6.06
CA ALA A 93 -21.27 7.27 5.42
C ALA A 93 -22.44 6.53 6.13
N ILE A 94 -22.18 5.39 6.77
CA ILE A 94 -23.20 4.52 7.36
C ILE A 94 -23.08 4.51 8.90
N PRO A 95 -24.06 5.05 9.64
CA PRO A 95 -24.03 5.12 11.10
C PRO A 95 -23.90 3.77 11.80
N HIS A 96 -24.40 2.69 11.18
CA HIS A 96 -24.26 1.34 11.72
C HIS A 96 -22.80 0.87 11.75
N LEU A 97 -22.05 1.11 10.68
CA LEU A 97 -20.63 0.79 10.61
C LEU A 97 -19.81 1.71 11.52
N GLU A 98 -20.21 2.97 11.67
CA GLU A 98 -19.57 3.87 12.65
C GLU A 98 -19.73 3.34 14.09
N LYS A 99 -20.94 2.93 14.48
CA LYS A 99 -21.19 2.32 15.79
C LYS A 99 -20.36 1.06 15.98
N LEU A 100 -20.32 0.20 14.96
CA LEU A 100 -19.50 -1.01 14.98
C LEU A 100 -18.01 -0.67 15.17
N SER A 101 -17.50 0.38 14.55
CA SER A 101 -16.12 0.84 14.78
C SER A 101 -15.85 1.27 16.23
N LYS A 102 -16.89 1.79 16.92
CA LYS A 102 -16.84 2.23 18.32
C LYS A 102 -17.03 1.10 19.35
N GLU A 103 -17.47 -0.10 18.93
CA GLU A 103 -17.64 -1.28 19.80
C GLU A 103 -16.32 -1.94 20.24
N GLY A 104 -15.17 -1.30 19.97
CA GLY A 104 -13.86 -1.77 20.38
C GLY A 104 -13.32 -2.91 19.51
N GLU A 105 -12.69 -3.91 20.13
CA GLU A 105 -11.96 -4.95 19.41
C GLU A 105 -12.89 -5.88 18.60
N ASN A 106 -14.07 -6.21 19.15
CA ASN A 106 -15.05 -7.04 18.46
C ASN A 106 -15.59 -6.36 17.20
N GLY A 107 -15.85 -5.05 17.30
CA GLY A 107 -16.29 -4.23 16.17
C GLY A 107 -15.25 -4.13 15.06
N ARG A 108 -13.99 -3.86 15.43
CA ARG A 108 -12.86 -3.84 14.49
C ARG A 108 -12.68 -5.18 13.77
N ARG A 109 -12.76 -6.31 14.48
CA ARG A 109 -12.69 -7.65 13.86
C ARG A 109 -13.78 -7.85 12.80
N LYS A 110 -14.99 -7.35 13.05
CA LYS A 110 -16.12 -7.47 12.11
C LYS A 110 -15.94 -6.59 10.87
N ILE A 111 -15.39 -5.38 11.04
CA ILE A 111 -14.97 -4.51 9.93
C ILE A 111 -13.88 -5.19 9.08
N THR A 112 -12.91 -5.83 9.73
CA THR A 112 -11.88 -6.61 9.04
C THR A 112 -12.50 -7.79 8.26
N GLN A 113 -13.49 -8.50 8.82
CA GLN A 113 -14.20 -9.56 8.09
C GLN A 113 -14.88 -9.04 6.82
N TYR A 114 -15.57 -7.89 6.88
CA TYR A 114 -16.15 -7.27 5.68
C TYR A 114 -15.09 -6.88 4.65
N THR A 115 -13.94 -6.39 5.11
CA THR A 115 -12.80 -6.10 4.24
C THR A 115 -12.26 -7.37 3.58
N ARG A 116 -12.19 -8.50 4.30
CA ARG A 116 -11.77 -9.80 3.73
C ARG A 116 -12.74 -10.28 2.65
N TYR A 117 -14.06 -10.21 2.91
CA TYR A 117 -15.05 -10.61 1.91
C TYR A 117 -15.02 -9.70 0.67
N GLY A 118 -14.89 -8.39 0.87
CA GLY A 118 -14.73 -7.43 -0.22
C GLY A 118 -13.46 -7.68 -1.03
N THR A 119 -12.35 -8.06 -0.37
CA THR A 119 -11.09 -8.41 -1.03
C THR A 119 -11.27 -9.59 -1.98
N VAL A 120 -11.89 -10.67 -1.52
CA VAL A 120 -12.14 -11.87 -2.34
C VAL A 120 -13.05 -11.54 -3.51
N GLY A 121 -14.16 -10.82 -3.27
CA GLY A 121 -15.07 -10.39 -4.33
C GLY A 121 -14.38 -9.51 -5.39
N LEU A 122 -13.59 -8.53 -4.95
CA LEU A 122 -12.82 -7.67 -5.86
C LEU A 122 -11.76 -8.45 -6.64
N SER A 123 -11.07 -9.41 -6.01
CA SER A 123 -10.09 -10.24 -6.72
C SER A 123 -10.71 -11.13 -7.79
N ILE A 124 -11.94 -11.59 -7.61
CA ILE A 124 -12.67 -12.35 -8.64
C ILE A 124 -12.99 -11.44 -9.83
N VAL A 125 -13.53 -10.25 -9.56
CA VAL A 125 -13.89 -9.29 -10.63
C VAL A 125 -12.66 -8.79 -11.37
N GLN A 126 -11.62 -8.39 -10.65
CA GLN A 126 -10.36 -7.94 -11.26
C GLN A 126 -9.64 -9.07 -11.98
N GLY A 127 -9.63 -10.28 -11.42
CA GLY A 127 -9.06 -11.46 -12.05
C GLY A 127 -9.76 -11.83 -13.36
N PHE A 128 -11.10 -11.74 -13.39
CA PHE A 128 -11.87 -11.91 -14.62
C PHE A 128 -11.50 -10.86 -15.66
N GLY A 129 -11.46 -9.59 -15.24
CA GLY A 129 -11.04 -8.50 -16.10
C GLY A 129 -9.68 -8.76 -16.72
N ILE A 130 -8.65 -8.96 -15.90
CA ILE A 130 -7.28 -9.20 -16.38
C ILE A 130 -7.22 -10.42 -17.30
N ALA A 131 -7.87 -11.53 -16.94
CA ALA A 131 -7.88 -12.73 -17.78
C ALA A 131 -8.53 -12.47 -19.16
N TRP A 132 -9.64 -11.73 -19.19
CA TRP A 132 -10.32 -11.36 -20.42
C TRP A 132 -9.48 -10.38 -21.24
N GLY A 133 -8.85 -9.39 -20.61
CA GLY A 133 -7.95 -8.44 -21.27
C GLY A 133 -6.76 -9.14 -21.92
N LEU A 134 -6.08 -10.02 -21.18
CA LEU A 134 -4.91 -10.74 -21.67
C LEU A 134 -5.21 -11.67 -22.85
N GLN A 135 -6.42 -12.24 -22.92
CA GLN A 135 -6.83 -13.05 -24.08
C GLN A 135 -6.95 -12.23 -25.37
N HIS A 136 -7.25 -10.94 -25.27
CA HIS A 136 -7.39 -10.04 -26.42
C HIS A 136 -6.11 -9.22 -26.68
N MET A 137 -5.08 -9.38 -25.84
CA MET A 137 -3.80 -8.69 -25.99
C MET A 137 -2.79 -9.56 -26.74
N ALA A 138 -2.11 -8.95 -27.70
CA ALA A 138 -0.97 -9.52 -28.40
C ALA A 138 0.30 -8.75 -28.04
N SER A 139 1.43 -9.44 -27.97
CA SER A 139 2.76 -8.82 -27.89
C SER A 139 2.99 -7.87 -29.08
N PRO A 140 3.87 -6.85 -28.97
CA PRO A 140 4.32 -6.06 -30.12
C PRO A 140 4.84 -6.90 -31.30
N THR A 141 5.26 -8.15 -31.04
CA THR A 141 5.70 -9.13 -32.04
C THR A 141 4.57 -9.98 -32.65
N GLY A 142 3.30 -9.74 -32.27
CA GLY A 142 2.13 -10.49 -32.73
C GLY A 142 1.94 -11.86 -32.07
N ALA A 143 2.83 -12.26 -31.16
CA ALA A 143 2.68 -13.50 -30.39
C ALA A 143 1.51 -13.37 -29.38
N PRO A 144 0.61 -14.36 -29.31
CA PRO A 144 -0.44 -14.38 -28.31
C PRO A 144 0.18 -14.53 -26.92
N ILE A 145 -0.20 -13.66 -25.99
CA ILE A 145 0.29 -13.71 -24.60
C ILE A 145 -0.25 -14.94 -23.87
N VAL A 146 -1.43 -15.43 -24.29
CA VAL A 146 -2.11 -16.61 -23.74
C VAL A 146 -1.90 -17.80 -24.67
N LEU A 147 -1.35 -18.90 -24.13
CA LEU A 147 -1.03 -20.11 -24.89
C LEU A 147 -2.28 -20.81 -25.44
N ASN A 148 -3.36 -20.83 -24.66
CA ASN A 148 -4.66 -21.40 -25.05
C ASN A 148 -5.79 -20.48 -24.57
N ALA A 149 -6.36 -19.69 -25.48
CA ALA A 149 -7.49 -18.83 -25.19
C ALA A 149 -8.78 -19.67 -24.98
N GLY A 150 -9.59 -19.30 -23.98
CA GLY A 150 -10.86 -19.97 -23.68
C GLY A 150 -11.33 -19.77 -22.24
N TRP A 151 -12.56 -20.23 -21.95
CA TRP A 151 -13.16 -20.15 -20.61
C TRP A 151 -12.36 -20.90 -19.54
N ALA A 152 -11.69 -21.99 -19.91
CA ALA A 152 -10.81 -22.74 -19.01
C ALA A 152 -9.65 -21.87 -18.48
N PHE A 153 -9.04 -21.05 -19.35
CA PHE A 153 -8.00 -20.10 -18.93
C PHE A 153 -8.53 -19.02 -18.01
N ILE A 154 -9.71 -18.47 -18.32
CA ILE A 154 -10.34 -17.42 -17.48
C ILE A 154 -10.60 -17.95 -16.08
N LEU A 155 -11.21 -19.12 -15.95
CA LEU A 155 -11.51 -19.74 -14.65
C LEU A 155 -10.23 -20.09 -13.89
N MET A 156 -9.23 -20.68 -14.56
CA MET A 156 -7.93 -20.97 -13.94
C MET A 156 -7.23 -19.70 -13.44
N THR A 157 -7.27 -18.63 -14.23
CA THR A 157 -6.67 -17.34 -13.86
C THR A 157 -7.40 -16.70 -12.68
N ILE A 158 -8.74 -16.68 -12.69
CA ILE A 158 -9.53 -16.17 -11.56
C ILE A 158 -9.20 -16.91 -10.28
N ILE A 159 -9.19 -18.25 -10.32
CA ILE A 159 -8.89 -19.08 -9.14
C ILE A 159 -7.46 -18.81 -8.66
N THR A 160 -6.49 -18.76 -9.57
CA THR A 160 -5.08 -18.55 -9.22
C THR A 160 -4.84 -17.17 -8.60
N LEU A 161 -5.36 -16.11 -9.23
CA LEU A 161 -5.21 -14.74 -8.73
C LEU A 161 -5.98 -14.49 -7.43
N THR A 162 -7.17 -15.08 -7.28
CA THR A 162 -7.97 -14.99 -6.05
C THR A 162 -7.29 -15.75 -4.92
N ALA A 163 -6.78 -16.95 -5.18
CA ALA A 163 -6.02 -17.74 -4.19
C ALA A 163 -4.74 -17.02 -3.78
N GLY A 164 -3.98 -16.49 -4.74
CA GLY A 164 -2.77 -15.72 -4.50
C GLY A 164 -3.03 -14.46 -3.66
N THR A 165 -4.02 -13.67 -4.02
CA THR A 165 -4.42 -12.46 -3.26
C THR A 165 -4.88 -12.83 -1.84
N SER A 166 -5.67 -13.88 -1.69
CA SER A 166 -6.16 -14.35 -0.38
C SER A 166 -5.00 -14.82 0.50
N PHE A 167 -4.01 -15.48 -0.10
CA PHE A 167 -2.78 -15.88 0.59
C PHE A 167 -1.95 -14.66 1.02
N LEU A 168 -1.80 -13.64 0.17
CA LEU A 168 -1.10 -12.40 0.54
C LEU A 168 -1.80 -11.64 1.66
N MET A 169 -3.13 -11.58 1.61
CA MET A 169 -3.94 -11.00 2.68
C MET A 169 -3.68 -11.73 4.01
N TRP A 170 -3.76 -13.06 3.99
CA TRP A 170 -3.46 -13.86 5.18
C TRP A 170 -2.02 -13.65 5.68
N LEU A 171 -1.04 -13.58 4.78
CA LEU A 171 0.36 -13.34 5.11
C LEU A 171 0.55 -11.96 5.75
N GLY A 172 -0.06 -10.91 5.19
CA GLY A 172 -0.01 -9.54 5.73
C GLY A 172 -0.66 -9.42 7.11
N GLU A 173 -1.80 -10.07 7.33
CA GLU A 173 -2.44 -10.11 8.64
C GLU A 173 -1.62 -10.91 9.66
N THR A 174 -1.02 -12.03 9.24
CA THR A 174 -0.17 -12.87 10.09
C THR A 174 1.11 -12.13 10.51
N ILE A 175 1.72 -11.35 9.62
CA ILE A 175 2.83 -10.46 9.98
C ILE A 175 2.38 -9.40 10.98
N THR A 176 1.16 -8.86 10.84
CA THR A 176 0.64 -7.85 11.77
C THR A 176 0.40 -8.41 13.16
N GLU A 177 -0.09 -9.65 13.27
CA GLU A 177 -0.38 -10.30 14.55
C GLU A 177 0.88 -10.81 15.26
N LYS A 178 1.79 -11.47 14.53
CA LYS A 178 2.93 -12.20 15.11
C LYS A 178 4.28 -11.57 14.81
N GLY A 179 4.35 -10.69 13.82
CA GLY A 179 5.57 -10.05 13.35
C GLY A 179 5.76 -8.65 13.94
N ILE A 180 6.36 -7.79 13.13
CA ILE A 180 6.62 -6.38 13.47
C ILE A 180 5.87 -5.43 12.53
N GLY A 181 5.29 -4.37 13.09
CA GLY A 181 4.62 -3.33 12.30
C GLY A 181 3.32 -3.80 11.62
N ASN A 182 2.99 -3.14 10.50
CA ASN A 182 1.83 -3.49 9.68
C ASN A 182 2.30 -4.35 8.49
N GLY A 183 1.84 -5.60 8.44
CA GLY A 183 2.28 -6.55 7.43
C GLY A 183 1.91 -6.18 6.01
N ILE A 184 0.75 -5.56 5.79
CA ILE A 184 0.33 -5.10 4.45
C ILE A 184 1.29 -4.01 3.95
N SER A 185 1.63 -3.04 4.82
CA SER A 185 2.61 -2.00 4.48
C SER A 185 4.00 -2.58 4.22
N LEU A 186 4.40 -3.63 4.96
CA LEU A 186 5.68 -4.30 4.76
C LEU A 186 5.74 -5.09 3.45
N ILE A 187 4.65 -5.72 3.01
CA ILE A 187 4.57 -6.39 1.70
C ILE A 187 4.79 -5.36 0.59
N ILE A 188 4.08 -4.22 0.63
CA ILE A 188 4.26 -3.14 -0.36
C ILE A 188 5.70 -2.61 -0.33
N PHE A 189 6.21 -2.32 0.86
CA PHE A 189 7.59 -1.84 1.05
C PHE A 189 8.61 -2.82 0.47
N SER A 190 8.45 -4.12 0.75
CA SER A 190 9.32 -5.16 0.20
C SER A 190 9.25 -5.19 -1.33
N GLY A 191 8.06 -5.06 -1.92
CA GLY A 191 7.89 -5.00 -3.37
C GLY A 191 8.65 -3.84 -4.02
N ILE A 192 8.53 -2.63 -3.45
CA ILE A 192 9.20 -1.42 -3.97
C ILE A 192 10.72 -1.53 -3.79
N VAL A 193 11.19 -1.94 -2.61
CA VAL A 193 12.62 -2.00 -2.29
C VAL A 193 13.34 -3.09 -3.10
N CYS A 194 12.67 -4.18 -3.47
CA CYS A 194 13.26 -5.21 -4.32
C CYS A 194 13.64 -4.69 -5.72
N ASN A 195 13.01 -3.62 -6.20
CA ASN A 195 13.34 -3.01 -7.50
C ASN A 195 14.49 -1.99 -7.41
N LEU A 196 14.84 -1.55 -6.21
CA LEU A 196 15.89 -0.54 -6.00
C LEU A 196 17.28 -1.01 -6.46
N PRO A 197 17.75 -2.25 -6.19
CA PRO A 197 19.04 -2.72 -6.70
C PRO A 197 19.12 -2.74 -8.22
N ALA A 198 18.05 -3.18 -8.90
CA ALA A 198 17.98 -3.17 -10.36
C ALA A 198 17.99 -1.73 -10.91
N ALA A 199 17.29 -0.80 -10.26
CA ALA A 199 17.32 0.61 -10.63
C ALA A 199 18.73 1.24 -10.49
N ILE A 200 19.47 0.89 -9.42
CA ILE A 200 20.86 1.31 -9.22
C ILE A 200 21.76 0.71 -10.31
N GLY A 201 21.62 -0.58 -10.61
CA GLY A 201 22.38 -1.25 -11.67
C GLY A 201 22.13 -0.64 -13.05
N ASN A 202 20.87 -0.35 -13.39
CA ASN A 202 20.50 0.32 -14.64
C ASN A 202 21.08 1.75 -14.70
N SER A 203 21.02 2.49 -13.60
CA SER A 203 21.60 3.84 -13.52
C SER A 203 23.12 3.81 -13.68
N TRP A 204 23.79 2.79 -13.13
CA TRP A 204 25.23 2.59 -13.31
C TRP A 204 25.58 2.20 -14.75
N SER A 205 24.77 1.36 -15.40
CA SER A 205 24.94 1.01 -16.81
C SER A 205 24.84 2.23 -17.71
N LEU A 206 23.86 3.12 -17.47
CA LEU A 206 23.69 4.38 -18.19
C LEU A 206 24.84 5.38 -17.96
N TYR A 207 25.45 5.36 -16.77
CA TYR A 207 26.67 6.11 -16.50
C TYR A 207 27.87 5.52 -17.26
N ALA A 208 28.00 4.19 -17.27
CA ALA A 208 29.08 3.49 -17.98
C ALA A 208 28.99 3.61 -19.50
N SER A 209 27.78 3.72 -20.07
CA SER A 209 27.54 3.98 -21.49
C SER A 209 27.76 5.44 -21.90
N GLY A 210 28.00 6.34 -20.93
CA GLY A 210 28.20 7.77 -21.17
C GLY A 210 26.92 8.57 -21.41
N GLU A 211 25.74 7.93 -21.30
CA GLU A 211 24.45 8.60 -21.45
C GLU A 211 24.11 9.49 -20.24
N LEU A 212 24.59 9.13 -19.04
CA LEU A 212 24.42 9.92 -17.83
C LEU A 212 25.73 10.61 -17.40
N HIS A 213 25.65 11.93 -17.20
CA HIS A 213 26.75 12.71 -16.63
C HIS A 213 26.89 12.44 -15.12
N PHE A 214 28.14 12.37 -14.64
CA PHE A 214 28.46 12.20 -13.22
C PHE A 214 27.75 13.21 -12.31
N LEU A 215 27.65 14.46 -12.76
CA LEU A 215 27.00 15.55 -12.01
C LEU A 215 25.52 15.26 -11.74
N VAL A 216 24.80 14.70 -12.72
CA VAL A 216 23.38 14.35 -12.58
C VAL A 216 23.19 13.24 -11.54
N LEU A 217 24.08 12.24 -11.53
CA LEU A 217 24.02 11.14 -10.58
C LEU A 217 24.26 11.62 -9.14
N VAL A 218 25.24 12.50 -8.92
CA VAL A 218 25.50 13.11 -7.61
C VAL A 218 24.34 13.98 -7.17
N LEU A 219 23.81 14.83 -8.06
CA LEU A 219 22.65 15.68 -7.77
C LEU A 219 21.44 14.83 -7.35
N LEU A 220 21.15 13.74 -8.07
CA LEU A 220 20.06 12.84 -7.77
C LEU A 220 20.24 12.17 -6.41
N ALA A 221 21.44 11.71 -6.08
CA ALA A 221 21.73 11.11 -4.78
C ALA A 221 21.55 12.11 -3.61
N VAL A 222 22.05 13.34 -3.78
CA VAL A 222 21.87 14.41 -2.77
C VAL A 222 20.38 14.75 -2.62
N PHE A 223 19.64 14.86 -3.72
CA PHE A 223 18.21 15.13 -3.70
C PHE A 223 17.43 14.03 -2.97
N MET A 224 17.74 12.75 -3.22
CA MET A 224 17.12 11.62 -2.50
C MET A 224 17.36 11.71 -0.98
N ILE A 225 18.59 11.99 -0.56
CA ILE A 225 18.92 12.13 0.87
C ILE A 225 18.17 13.32 1.48
N ALA A 226 18.11 14.45 0.78
CA ALA A 226 17.40 15.63 1.23
C ALA A 226 15.90 15.36 1.41
N VAL A 227 15.26 14.68 0.45
CA VAL A 227 13.85 14.28 0.52
C VAL A 227 13.59 13.34 1.70
N ILE A 228 14.43 12.31 1.89
CA ILE A 228 14.30 11.40 3.04
C ILE A 228 14.45 12.17 4.36
N GLY A 229 15.44 13.07 4.46
CA GLY A 229 15.65 13.91 5.63
C GLY A 229 14.45 14.81 5.95
N ALA A 230 13.86 15.43 4.93
CA ALA A 230 12.66 16.25 5.08
C ALA A 230 11.45 15.43 5.55
N ILE A 231 11.24 14.24 4.99
CA ILE A 231 10.16 13.33 5.42
C ILE A 231 10.33 12.95 6.88
N VAL A 232 11.53 12.54 7.29
CA VAL A 232 11.82 12.14 8.68
C VAL A 232 11.63 13.32 9.64
N TYR A 233 12.05 14.53 9.24
CA TYR A 233 11.87 15.73 10.05
C TYR A 233 10.39 16.04 10.30
N VAL A 234 9.56 16.01 9.25
CA VAL A 234 8.11 16.28 9.36
C VAL A 234 7.39 15.16 10.12
N GLU A 235 7.77 13.90 9.94
CA GLU A 235 7.17 12.76 10.64
C GLU A 235 7.53 12.74 12.14
N ALA A 236 8.73 13.20 12.51
CA ALA A 236 9.14 13.33 13.90
C ALA A 236 8.55 14.57 14.60
N ALA A 237 8.04 15.53 13.82
CA ALA A 237 7.46 16.75 14.35
C ALA A 237 6.11 16.49 15.04
N GLN A 238 6.02 16.92 16.28
CA GLN A 238 4.83 16.79 17.11
C GLN A 238 4.56 18.08 17.88
N ARG A 239 3.29 18.48 17.92
CA ARG A 239 2.79 19.55 18.78
C ARG A 239 2.44 18.95 20.15
N ARG A 240 3.09 19.42 21.20
CA ARG A 240 2.81 19.00 22.58
C ARG A 240 1.75 19.92 23.19
N ILE A 241 0.55 19.40 23.46
CA ILE A 241 -0.49 20.14 24.18
C ILE A 241 -0.38 19.77 25.67
N PRO A 242 -0.11 20.73 26.58
CA PRO A 242 -0.03 20.43 28.00
C PRO A 242 -1.41 20.07 28.55
N VAL A 243 -1.49 19.00 29.34
CA VAL A 243 -2.71 18.50 29.97
C VAL A 243 -2.47 18.33 31.47
N GLN A 244 -3.49 18.63 32.28
CA GLN A 244 -3.44 18.49 33.73
C GLN A 244 -4.49 17.48 34.17
N TYR A 245 -4.05 16.38 34.80
CA TYR A 245 -4.97 15.46 35.44
C TYR A 245 -5.35 15.97 36.82
N ALA A 246 -6.65 15.91 37.11
CA ALA A 246 -7.24 16.33 38.36
C ALA A 246 -6.62 15.58 39.54
N LYS A 247 -6.32 16.33 40.60
CA LYS A 247 -5.70 15.82 41.82
C LYS A 247 -6.77 15.16 42.69
N ARG A 248 -6.48 13.97 43.23
CA ARG A 248 -7.35 13.36 44.25
C ARG A 248 -6.79 13.73 45.62
N ILE A 249 -7.54 14.54 46.37
CA ILE A 249 -7.20 14.87 47.76
C ILE A 249 -7.68 13.71 48.63
N VAL A 250 -6.75 12.98 49.28
CA VAL A 250 -7.08 11.96 50.29
C VAL A 250 -6.46 12.41 51.61
N GLY A 251 -7.30 12.87 52.54
CA GLY A 251 -6.86 13.45 53.82
C GLY A 251 -6.16 14.80 53.67
N ARG A 252 -5.03 15.00 54.37
CA ARG A 252 -4.20 16.23 54.29
C ARG A 252 -3.07 16.16 53.26
N LYS A 253 -2.92 15.04 52.54
CA LYS A 253 -1.85 14.85 51.55
C LYS A 253 -2.42 14.88 50.14
N MET A 254 -1.83 15.73 49.31
CA MET A 254 -2.14 15.85 47.89
C MET A 254 -1.42 14.71 47.16
N TYR A 255 -2.17 13.79 46.54
CA TYR A 255 -1.62 12.73 45.70
C TYR A 255 -2.00 12.98 44.24
N GLY A 256 -1.02 12.90 43.35
CA GLY A 256 -1.22 13.12 41.92
C GLY A 256 -1.32 14.60 41.53
N GLY A 257 -1.24 14.84 40.22
CA GLY A 257 -1.10 16.17 39.62
C GLY A 257 0.18 16.35 38.81
N GLN A 258 0.61 15.30 38.10
CA GLN A 258 1.73 15.42 37.17
C GLN A 258 1.21 16.05 35.88
N THR A 259 1.81 17.17 35.48
CA THR A 259 1.58 17.77 34.17
C THR A 259 2.08 16.79 33.12
N THR A 260 1.19 16.34 32.24
CA THR A 260 1.59 15.57 31.06
C THR A 260 1.43 16.44 29.82
N HIS A 261 1.83 15.90 28.67
CA HIS A 261 1.48 16.47 27.38
C HIS A 261 0.82 15.41 26.51
N LEU A 262 -0.19 15.82 25.76
CA LEU A 262 -0.77 15.05 24.67
C LEU A 262 0.03 15.38 23.39
N PRO A 263 0.81 14.44 22.84
CA PRO A 263 1.50 14.66 21.57
C PRO A 263 0.53 14.54 20.40
N LEU A 264 0.39 15.61 19.61
CA LEU A 264 -0.30 15.59 18.33
C LEU A 264 0.74 15.66 17.21
N LYS A 265 0.89 14.58 16.45
CA LYS A 265 1.73 14.57 15.25
C LYS A 265 1.14 15.47 14.16
N ILE A 266 2.00 16.05 13.32
CA ILE A 266 1.55 16.81 12.14
C ILE A 266 0.84 15.89 11.14
N ASN A 267 1.42 14.71 10.89
CA ASN A 267 0.81 13.67 10.06
C ASN A 267 0.60 12.42 10.91
N SER A 268 -0.65 12.06 11.19
CA SER A 268 -1.00 10.80 11.84
C SER A 268 -1.28 9.67 10.86
N ALA A 269 -1.43 9.98 9.57
CA ALA A 269 -1.85 9.05 8.53
C ALA A 269 -0.68 8.23 7.97
N GLY A 270 0.56 8.70 8.15
CA GLY A 270 1.77 8.02 7.69
C GLY A 270 1.75 7.74 6.20
N VAL A 271 1.93 6.48 5.81
CA VAL A 271 2.06 6.03 4.40
C VAL A 271 0.70 5.72 3.74
N ILE A 272 -0.40 5.72 4.50
CA ILE A 272 -1.72 5.30 3.99
C ILE A 272 -2.27 6.26 2.91
N PRO A 273 -2.20 7.61 3.05
CA PRO A 273 -2.80 8.51 2.06
C PRO A 273 -2.21 8.41 0.63
N PRO A 274 -0.88 8.33 0.43
CA PRO A 274 -0.31 8.09 -0.90
C PRO A 274 -0.78 6.78 -1.54
N ILE A 275 -0.90 5.72 -0.73
CA ILE A 275 -1.41 4.43 -1.20
C ILE A 275 -2.88 4.58 -1.64
N PHE A 276 -3.70 5.27 -0.85
CA PHE A 276 -5.12 5.49 -1.19
C PHE A 276 -5.27 6.33 -2.45
N ALA A 277 -4.51 7.42 -2.59
CA ALA A 277 -4.50 8.25 -3.78
C ALA A 277 -4.17 7.42 -5.04
N SER A 278 -3.14 6.57 -4.96
CA SER A 278 -2.73 5.72 -6.08
C SER A 278 -3.81 4.70 -6.47
N SER A 279 -4.45 4.05 -5.49
CA SER A 279 -5.54 3.09 -5.73
C SER A 279 -6.78 3.74 -6.35
N VAL A 280 -7.15 4.95 -5.91
CA VAL A 280 -8.31 5.67 -6.48
C VAL A 280 -8.07 6.07 -7.92
N ILE A 281 -6.87 6.53 -8.27
CA ILE A 281 -6.54 6.86 -9.68
C ILE A 281 -6.51 5.59 -10.54
N MET A 282 -6.04 4.47 -9.97
CA MET A 282 -5.92 3.22 -10.70
C MET A 282 -7.27 2.58 -11.02
N PHE A 283 -8.30 2.83 -10.21
CA PHE A 283 -9.61 2.22 -10.39
C PHE A 283 -10.30 2.62 -11.72
N PRO A 284 -10.48 3.91 -12.06
CA PRO A 284 -11.00 4.32 -13.37
C PRO A 284 -10.12 3.87 -14.53
N ALA A 285 -8.79 3.92 -14.37
CA ALA A 285 -7.85 3.49 -15.40
C ALA A 285 -8.02 1.99 -15.73
N THR A 286 -8.27 1.18 -14.69
CA THR A 286 -8.55 -0.26 -14.85
C THR A 286 -9.86 -0.48 -15.60
N ILE A 287 -10.92 0.27 -15.29
CA ILE A 287 -12.21 0.20 -16.00
C ILE A 287 -12.07 0.65 -17.46
N ALA A 288 -11.30 1.71 -17.71
CA ALA A 288 -11.07 2.24 -19.06
C ALA A 288 -10.39 1.24 -19.99
N ASN A 289 -9.55 0.35 -19.44
CA ASN A 289 -8.95 -0.75 -20.20
C ASN A 289 -9.99 -1.83 -20.59
N PHE A 290 -11.08 -1.99 -19.84
CA PHE A 290 -12.16 -2.93 -20.15
C PHE A 290 -13.21 -2.38 -21.12
N ALA A 291 -13.40 -1.07 -21.15
CA ALA A 291 -14.37 -0.40 -22.03
C ALA A 291 -13.68 0.69 -22.86
N PRO A 292 -13.10 0.35 -24.03
CA PRO A 292 -12.46 1.30 -24.93
C PRO A 292 -13.50 2.19 -25.65
N GLN A 293 -14.21 3.02 -24.90
CA GLN A 293 -15.02 4.12 -25.40
C GLN A 293 -14.11 5.35 -25.55
N GLY A 294 -14.22 6.11 -26.65
CA GLY A 294 -13.27 7.19 -26.99
C GLY A 294 -13.11 8.28 -25.91
N TRP A 295 -14.19 8.62 -25.19
CA TRP A 295 -14.13 9.54 -24.06
C TRP A 295 -13.35 8.97 -22.86
N MET A 296 -13.46 7.66 -22.63
CA MET A 296 -12.84 6.98 -21.50
C MET A 296 -11.33 6.75 -21.73
N GLN A 297 -10.92 6.53 -22.97
CA GLN A 297 -9.50 6.51 -23.35
C GLN A 297 -8.84 7.89 -23.26
N THR A 298 -9.57 8.95 -23.60
CA THR A 298 -9.09 10.34 -23.44
C THR A 298 -8.87 10.67 -21.97
N PHE A 299 -9.80 10.24 -21.11
CA PHE A 299 -9.69 10.38 -19.65
C PHE A 299 -8.53 9.55 -19.07
N ALA A 300 -8.36 8.31 -19.53
CA ALA A 300 -7.23 7.46 -19.13
C ALA A 300 -5.88 8.01 -19.61
N GLY A 301 -5.85 8.70 -20.76
CA GLY A 301 -4.67 9.38 -21.29
C GLY A 301 -4.17 10.52 -20.39
N LEU A 302 -5.10 11.31 -19.83
CA LEU A 302 -4.80 12.39 -18.88
C LEU A 302 -4.33 11.86 -17.52
N LEU A 303 -4.69 10.61 -17.19
CA LEU A 303 -4.31 9.91 -15.95
C LEU A 303 -3.02 9.09 -16.09
N LYS A 304 -2.24 9.28 -17.16
CA LYS A 304 -0.94 8.62 -17.30
C LYS A 304 0.13 9.33 -16.44
N PRO A 305 0.97 8.55 -15.72
CA PRO A 305 2.13 9.11 -15.02
C PRO A 305 3.02 9.94 -15.95
N GLY A 306 3.51 11.08 -15.47
CA GLY A 306 4.32 12.02 -16.27
C GLY A 306 3.53 13.08 -17.04
N GLN A 307 2.19 13.03 -17.06
CA GLN A 307 1.39 14.17 -17.49
C GLN A 307 1.11 15.12 -16.32
N PHE A 308 1.14 16.43 -16.59
CA PHE A 308 0.91 17.46 -15.58
C PHE A 308 -0.45 17.32 -14.88
N GLY A 309 -1.49 16.88 -15.61
CA GLY A 309 -2.82 16.63 -15.05
C GLY A 309 -2.84 15.50 -14.02
N TYR A 310 -2.12 14.40 -14.28
CA TYR A 310 -1.97 13.30 -13.34
C TYR A 310 -1.26 13.75 -12.06
N GLU A 311 -0.14 14.47 -12.17
CA GLU A 311 0.66 14.90 -11.02
C GLU A 311 -0.13 15.84 -10.10
N ILE A 312 -0.85 16.82 -10.66
CA ILE A 312 -1.70 17.73 -9.88
C ILE A 312 -2.80 16.94 -9.17
N LEU A 313 -3.49 16.05 -9.88
CA LEU A 313 -4.57 15.26 -9.31
C LEU A 313 -4.05 14.34 -8.21
N PHE A 314 -2.89 13.72 -8.42
CA PHE A 314 -2.25 12.84 -7.45
C PHE A 314 -1.86 13.59 -6.19
N VAL A 315 -1.20 14.74 -6.31
CA VAL A 315 -0.87 15.60 -5.17
C VAL A 315 -2.14 16.06 -4.44
N ALA A 316 -3.17 16.51 -5.16
CA ALA A 316 -4.43 16.94 -4.57
C ALA A 316 -5.13 15.81 -3.80
N LEU A 317 -5.14 14.59 -4.35
CA LEU A 317 -5.67 13.40 -3.68
C LEU A 317 -4.85 13.01 -2.44
N ILE A 318 -3.52 13.13 -2.48
CA ILE A 318 -2.68 12.90 -1.30
C ILE A 318 -3.06 13.87 -0.18
N PHE A 319 -3.17 15.17 -0.48
CA PHE A 319 -3.60 16.16 0.50
C PHE A 319 -5.00 15.83 1.04
N PHE A 320 -5.96 15.56 0.16
CA PHE A 320 -7.31 15.20 0.53
C PHE A 320 -7.34 13.98 1.48
N PHE A 321 -6.67 12.88 1.11
CA PHE A 321 -6.64 11.67 1.94
C PHE A 321 -5.87 11.86 3.25
N CYS A 322 -4.84 12.72 3.26
CA CYS A 322 -4.11 13.04 4.49
C CYS A 322 -5.03 13.75 5.50
N PHE A 323 -5.78 14.76 5.05
CA PHE A 323 -6.75 15.45 5.89
C PHE A 323 -7.92 14.55 6.27
N PHE A 324 -8.47 13.82 5.31
CA PHE A 324 -9.60 12.91 5.54
C PHE A 324 -9.25 11.83 6.56
N TYR A 325 -8.12 11.13 6.39
CA TYR A 325 -7.70 10.07 7.31
C TYR A 325 -7.45 10.62 8.73
N THR A 326 -6.81 11.78 8.83
CA THR A 326 -6.56 12.44 10.11
C THR A 326 -7.86 12.82 10.81
N ALA A 327 -8.82 13.40 10.09
CA ALA A 327 -10.12 13.79 10.64
C ALA A 327 -10.96 12.58 11.10
N VAL A 328 -10.89 11.45 10.39
CA VAL A 328 -11.62 10.23 10.76
C VAL A 328 -10.99 9.55 11.97
N THR A 329 -9.67 9.56 12.08
CA THR A 329 -8.92 8.86 13.14
C THR A 329 -8.86 9.67 14.44
N ILE A 330 -8.67 10.98 14.32
CA ILE A 330 -8.55 11.89 15.47
C ILE A 330 -9.85 12.68 15.58
N LYS A 331 -10.82 12.12 16.31
CA LYS A 331 -12.06 12.81 16.68
C LYS A 331 -11.84 13.59 17.98
N PRO A 332 -11.87 14.94 17.97
CA PRO A 332 -11.64 15.75 19.17
C PRO A 332 -12.62 15.43 20.30
N ASP A 333 -13.88 15.14 19.96
CA ASP A 333 -14.92 14.79 20.93
C ASP A 333 -14.60 13.49 21.68
N ASP A 334 -14.18 12.45 20.95
CA ASP A 334 -13.79 11.17 21.54
C ASP A 334 -12.52 11.33 22.41
N MET A 335 -11.57 12.17 22.00
CA MET A 335 -10.38 12.48 22.79
C MET A 335 -10.75 13.23 24.07
N ALA A 336 -11.66 14.20 24.00
CA ALA A 336 -12.15 14.94 25.15
C ALA A 336 -12.92 14.05 26.13
N GLU A 337 -13.78 13.15 25.64
CA GLU A 337 -14.49 12.19 26.47
C GLU A 337 -13.53 11.23 27.17
N ASN A 338 -12.51 10.74 26.45
CA ASN A 338 -11.46 9.91 27.03
C ASN A 338 -10.67 10.68 28.09
N MET A 339 -10.26 11.93 27.82
CA MET A 339 -9.58 12.77 28.82
C MET A 339 -10.43 12.94 30.09
N LYS A 340 -11.72 13.23 29.93
CA LYS A 340 -12.68 13.35 31.04
C LYS A 340 -12.80 12.04 31.84
N LYS A 341 -12.84 10.88 31.17
CA LYS A 341 -12.85 9.55 31.82
C LYS A 341 -11.58 9.29 32.64
N TYR A 342 -10.42 9.76 32.19
CA TYR A 342 -9.16 9.67 32.92
C TYR A 342 -8.94 10.81 33.92
N GLY A 343 -9.95 11.67 34.14
CA GLY A 343 -9.91 12.75 35.12
C GLY A 343 -9.03 13.93 34.72
N GLY A 344 -8.77 14.13 33.42
CA GLY A 344 -8.11 15.33 32.87
C GLY A 344 -9.08 16.29 32.20
#